data_AF-A0A956BJ12-F1
#
_entry.id   AF-A0A956BJ12-F1
#
_cell.length_a   1.000
_cell.length_b   1.000
_cell.length_c   1.000
_cell.angle_alpha   90.00
_cell.angle_beta   90.00
_cell.angle_gamma   90.00
#
_symmetry.space_group_name_H-M   'P 1'
#
loop_
_entity.id
_entity.type
_entity.pdbx_description
1 polymer ?
#
loop_
_entity_poly.entity_id
_entity_poly.type
_entity_poly.pdbx_seq_one_letter_code
_entity_poly.pdbx_strand_id
1 'polypeptide(L)'
;YAGAEAVLDGADLGLLDLMPLDRTPVGFFEDFDVRRQAVRDAFAAVPEPLTGAVSSAPATVVAAQDALRELQVSIQSDMTQALGVTLAFNDNDGD
;
A
#
# COMPACT_ATOMS: atom_id res chain seq x y z
N TYR A 1 -0.79 15.80 -2.54
CA TYR A 1 -0.83 14.33 -2.63
C TYR A 1 -1.49 13.76 -1.37
N ALA A 2 -2.82 13.87 -1.26
CA ALA A 2 -3.57 13.46 -0.06
C ALA A 2 -4.76 12.53 -0.39
N GLY A 3 -4.85 12.03 -1.62
CA GLY A 3 -6.05 11.34 -2.12
C GLY A 3 -6.20 9.89 -1.66
N ALA A 4 -5.11 9.12 -1.59
CA ALA A 4 -5.18 7.69 -1.26
C ALA A 4 -5.30 7.43 0.25
N GLU A 5 -4.66 8.24 1.09
CA GLU A 5 -4.68 8.05 2.54
C GLU A 5 -6.05 8.32 3.16
N ALA A 6 -6.80 9.30 2.65
CA ALA A 6 -8.13 9.61 3.15
C ALA A 6 -9.15 8.47 2.85
N VAL A 7 -8.89 7.63 1.85
CA VAL A 7 -9.77 6.50 1.48
C VAL A 7 -9.50 5.27 2.35
N LEU A 8 -8.26 5.10 2.82
CA LEU A 8 -7.88 3.99 3.69
C LEU A 8 -8.08 4.30 5.18
N ASP A 9 -7.91 5.57 5.57
CA ASP A 9 -7.81 6.02 6.98
C ASP A 9 -8.94 6.99 7.37
N GLY A 10 -9.94 7.18 6.50
CA GLY A 10 -11.02 8.16 6.70
C GLY A 10 -11.78 7.90 7.99
N ALA A 11 -11.81 8.92 8.87
CA ALA A 11 -12.41 8.92 10.21
C ALA A 11 -13.93 8.63 10.28
N ASP A 12 -14.56 8.14 9.22
CA ASP A 12 -15.99 7.77 9.19
C ASP A 12 -16.30 6.72 8.09
N LEU A 13 -15.64 5.56 8.15
CA LEU A 13 -15.74 4.40 7.24
C LEU A 13 -14.66 4.36 6.15
N GLY A 14 -13.48 3.85 6.52
CA GLY A 14 -12.43 3.47 5.58
C GLY A 14 -12.77 2.18 4.83
N LEU A 15 -12.07 1.89 3.73
CA LEU A 15 -12.27 0.62 2.99
C LEU A 15 -12.08 -0.60 3.91
N LEU A 16 -11.15 -0.51 4.87
CA LEU A 16 -10.92 -1.52 5.90
C LEU A 16 -12.17 -1.80 6.77
N ASP A 17 -13.02 -0.81 7.00
CA ASP A 17 -14.26 -0.96 7.77
C ASP A 17 -15.36 -1.70 6.99
N LEU A 18 -15.21 -1.80 5.66
CA LEU A 18 -16.11 -2.59 4.81
C LEU A 18 -15.76 -4.08 4.79
N MET A 19 -14.62 -4.46 5.36
CA MET A 19 -14.18 -5.86 5.34
C MET A 19 -15.04 -6.71 6.29
N PRO A 20 -15.68 -7.78 5.79
CA PRO A 20 -16.42 -8.69 6.65
C PRO A 20 -15.45 -9.40 7.60
N LEU A 21 -15.62 -9.16 8.92
CA LEU A 21 -14.74 -9.72 9.96
C LEU A 21 -14.71 -11.25 9.97
N ASP A 22 -15.79 -11.91 9.54
CA ASP A 22 -15.89 -13.37 9.44
C ASP A 22 -15.10 -13.96 8.26
N ARG A 23 -14.70 -13.14 7.29
CA ARG A 23 -13.93 -13.55 6.10
C ARG A 23 -12.55 -12.92 6.02
N THR A 24 -12.23 -12.06 6.98
CA THR A 24 -10.92 -11.43 7.07
C THR A 24 -9.96 -12.38 7.80
N PRO A 25 -8.79 -12.70 7.22
CA PRO A 25 -7.80 -13.54 7.90
C PRO A 25 -7.42 -12.95 9.26
N VAL A 26 -7.24 -13.82 10.27
CA VAL A 26 -6.74 -13.40 11.58
C VAL A 26 -5.36 -12.76 11.40
N GLY A 27 -5.18 -11.55 11.96
CA GLY A 27 -3.93 -10.80 11.86
C GLY A 27 -3.83 -9.89 10.62
N PHE A 28 -4.77 -9.95 9.69
CA PHE A 28 -4.72 -9.14 8.45
C PHE A 28 -4.50 -7.64 8.71
N PHE A 29 -5.26 -7.04 9.64
CA PHE A 29 -5.14 -5.61 9.91
C PHE A 29 -3.76 -5.24 10.50
N GLU A 30 -3.21 -6.09 11.36
CA GLU A 30 -1.87 -5.89 11.92
C GLU A 30 -0.79 -6.02 10.83
N ASP A 31 -0.89 -7.06 9.99
CA ASP A 31 0.02 -7.27 8.86
C ASP A 31 -0.07 -6.13 7.84
N PHE A 32 -1.27 -5.62 7.58
CA PHE A 32 -1.52 -4.48 6.70
C PHE A 32 -0.87 -3.21 7.25
N ASP A 33 -1.05 -2.92 8.54
CA ASP A 33 -0.44 -1.75 9.20
C ASP A 33 1.09 -1.84 9.21
N VAL A 34 1.65 -3.03 9.44
CA VAL A 34 3.10 -3.27 9.36
C VAL A 34 3.63 -2.96 7.96
N ARG A 35 2.96 -3.44 6.90
CA ARG A 35 3.35 -3.15 5.51
C ARG A 35 3.20 -1.68 5.16
N ARG A 36 2.12 -1.04 5.62
CA ARG A 36 1.89 0.41 5.45
C ARG A 36 3.01 1.22 6.11
N GLN A 37 3.43 0.85 7.32
CA GLN A 37 4.53 1.50 8.00
C GLN A 37 5.87 1.26 7.29
N ALA A 38 6.14 0.04 6.82
CA ALA A 38 7.34 -0.27 6.05
C ALA A 38 7.47 0.57 4.77
N VAL A 39 6.36 0.83 4.07
CA VAL A 39 6.34 1.78 2.93
C VAL A 39 6.75 3.17 3.39
N ARG A 40 6.15 3.70 4.47
CA ARG A 40 6.50 5.04 4.97
C ARG A 40 7.99 5.15 5.31
N ASP A 41 8.53 4.15 6.00
CA ASP A 41 9.93 4.13 6.41
C ASP A 41 10.87 4.03 5.20
N ALA A 42 10.52 3.21 4.20
CA ALA A 42 11.30 3.07 2.98
C ALA A 42 11.32 4.38 2.16
N PHE A 43 10.19 5.10 2.09
CA PHE A 43 10.15 6.41 1.44
C PHE A 43 10.91 7.48 2.21
N ALA A 44 10.82 7.49 3.55
CA ALA A 44 11.58 8.42 4.38
C ALA A 44 13.11 8.21 4.25
N ALA A 45 13.54 7.00 3.89
CA ALA A 45 14.94 6.67 3.64
C ALA A 45 15.44 7.11 2.25
N VAL A 46 14.56 7.50 1.31
CA VAL A 46 14.97 7.96 -0.02
C VAL A 46 15.44 9.42 0.07
N PRO A 47 16.69 9.73 -0.31
CA PRO A 47 17.18 11.11 -0.30
C PRO A 47 16.42 12.01 -1.29
N GLU A 48 16.22 13.27 -0.92
CA GLU A 48 15.67 14.28 -1.83
C GLU A 48 16.77 14.96 -2.67
N PRO A 49 16.50 15.35 -3.93
CA PRO A 49 15.30 15.03 -4.70
C PRO A 49 15.35 13.59 -5.22
N LEU A 50 14.17 12.98 -5.40
CA LEU A 50 14.04 11.62 -5.95
C LEU A 50 14.81 11.46 -7.28
N THR A 51 14.79 12.48 -8.12
CA THR A 51 15.50 12.50 -9.42
C THR A 51 17.01 12.31 -9.27
N GLY A 52 17.60 12.78 -8.17
CA GLY A 52 19.01 12.53 -7.83
C GLY A 52 19.20 11.15 -7.21
N ALA A 53 18.33 10.76 -6.28
CA ALA A 53 18.41 9.50 -5.54
C ALA A 53 18.37 8.26 -6.44
N VAL A 54 17.67 8.31 -7.57
CA VAL A 54 17.66 7.21 -8.55
C VAL A 54 19.08 6.85 -9.01
N SER A 55 19.98 7.82 -9.08
CA SER A 55 21.38 7.59 -9.48
C SER A 55 22.33 7.49 -8.28
N SER A 56 22.14 8.31 -7.24
CA SER A 56 23.06 8.41 -6.11
C SER A 56 22.77 7.40 -4.98
N ALA A 57 21.53 6.91 -4.88
CA ALA A 57 21.08 5.96 -3.88
C ALA A 57 20.05 4.96 -4.47
N PRO A 58 20.38 4.23 -5.56
CA PRO A 58 19.43 3.36 -6.23
C PRO A 58 18.86 2.27 -5.32
N ALA A 59 19.64 1.79 -4.35
CA ALA A 59 19.20 0.77 -3.40
C ALA A 59 18.03 1.24 -2.51
N THR A 60 18.02 2.50 -2.06
CA THR A 60 16.91 3.02 -1.25
C THR A 60 15.65 3.22 -2.10
N VAL A 61 15.82 3.60 -3.36
CA VAL A 61 14.70 3.72 -4.32
C VAL A 61 14.09 2.35 -4.61
N VAL A 62 14.91 1.33 -4.84
CA VAL A 62 14.44 -0.05 -5.03
C VAL A 62 13.70 -0.56 -3.78
N ALA A 63 14.23 -0.31 -2.59
CA ALA A 63 13.57 -0.70 -1.34
C ALA A 63 12.18 -0.04 -1.19
N ALA A 64 12.04 1.23 -1.56
CA ALA A 64 10.74 1.90 -1.55
C ALA A 64 9.76 1.32 -2.59
N GLN A 65 10.24 0.94 -3.77
CA GLN A 65 9.42 0.26 -4.78
C GLN A 65 8.97 -1.13 -4.34
N ASP A 66 9.86 -1.90 -3.73
CA ASP A 66 9.55 -3.24 -3.25
C ASP A 66 8.54 -3.20 -2.09
N ALA A 67 8.70 -2.26 -1.15
CA ALA A 67 7.72 -2.05 -0.07
C ALA A 67 6.33 -1.71 -0.62
N LEU A 68 6.23 -0.88 -1.67
CA LEU A 68 4.96 -0.58 -2.33
C LEU A 68 4.35 -1.81 -2.99
N ARG A 69 5.17 -2.61 -3.69
CA ARG A 69 4.70 -3.83 -4.33
C ARG A 69 4.14 -4.82 -3.30
N GLU A 70 4.80 -4.95 -2.16
CA GLU A 70 4.34 -5.81 -1.07
C GLU A 70 3.00 -5.35 -0.48
N LEU A 71 2.82 -4.05 -0.26
CA LEU A 71 1.53 -3.51 0.18
C LEU A 71 0.44 -3.72 -0.88
N GLN A 72 0.76 -3.50 -2.15
CA GLN A 72 -0.15 -3.73 -3.28
C GLN A 72 -0.59 -5.20 -3.36
N VAL A 73 0.32 -6.16 -3.15
CA VAL A 73 0.00 -7.59 -3.14
C VAL A 73 -0.96 -7.94 -2.01
N SER A 74 -0.76 -7.40 -0.80
CA SER A 74 -1.67 -7.65 0.32
C SER A 74 -3.07 -7.08 0.05
N ILE A 75 -3.13 -5.89 -0.56
CA ILE A 75 -4.40 -5.31 -1.04
C ILE A 75 -5.06 -6.22 -2.08
N GLN A 76 -4.32 -6.67 -3.09
CA GLN A 76 -4.86 -7.49 -4.18
C GLN A 76 -5.28 -8.88 -3.74
N SER A 77 -4.50 -9.54 -2.89
CA SER A 77 -4.80 -10.90 -2.44
C SER A 77 -5.87 -10.88 -1.38
N ASP A 78 -5.59 -10.21 -0.26
CA ASP A 78 -6.29 -10.52 0.99
C ASP A 78 -7.54 -9.66 1.12
N MET A 79 -7.44 -8.39 0.72
CA MET A 79 -8.56 -7.44 0.78
C MET A 79 -9.62 -7.74 -0.28
N THR A 80 -9.22 -8.07 -1.51
CA THR A 80 -10.19 -8.38 -2.58
C THR A 80 -10.91 -9.70 -2.34
N GLN A 81 -10.21 -10.72 -1.82
CA GLN A 81 -10.81 -11.98 -1.42
C GLN A 81 -11.82 -11.80 -0.29
N ALA A 82 -11.45 -11.04 0.75
CA ALA A 82 -12.35 -10.79 1.88
C ALA A 82 -13.61 -10.03 1.46
N LEU A 83 -13.48 -9.03 0.59
CA LEU A 83 -14.60 -8.22 0.09
C LEU A 83 -15.40 -8.93 -1.02
N GLY A 84 -14.90 -10.03 -1.58
CA GLY A 84 -15.53 -10.72 -2.71
C GLY A 84 -15.57 -9.87 -3.98
N VAL A 85 -14.64 -8.92 -4.11
CA VAL A 85 -14.51 -8.04 -5.28
C VAL A 85 -13.32 -8.45 -6.12
N THR A 86 -13.31 -8.09 -7.41
CA THR A 86 -12.12 -8.22 -8.25
C THR A 86 -11.54 -6.83 -8.45
N LEU A 87 -10.33 -6.59 -7.90
CA LEU A 87 -9.61 -5.35 -8.16
C LEU A 87 -8.70 -5.56 -9.37
N ALA A 88 -9.09 -5.00 -10.51
CA ALA A 88 -8.22 -4.96 -11.67
C ALA A 88 -7.33 -3.72 -11.55
N PHE A 89 -6.08 -3.91 -11.13
CA PHE A 89 -5.04 -2.92 -11.38
C PHE A 89 -4.69 -3.04 -12.86
N ASN A 90 -5.40 -2.30 -13.71
CA ASN A 90 -4.98 -2.18 -15.09
C ASN A 90 -3.71 -1.33 -15.10
N ASP A 91 -2.63 -1.84 -15.70
CA ASP A 91 -1.32 -1.17 -15.82
C ASP A 91 -1.37 0.04 -16.80
N ASN A 92 -2.58 0.58 -17.01
CA ASN A 92 -2.92 1.58 -18.01
C ASN A 92 -3.66 2.80 -17.41
N ASP A 93 -3.64 2.98 -16.09
CA ASP A 93 -4.05 4.26 -15.45
C ASP A 93 -2.92 5.31 -15.59
N GLY A 94 -2.38 5.40 -16.81
CA GLY A 94 -1.38 6.34 -17.29
C GLY A 94 -1.95 7.29 -18.35
N ASP A 95 -3.23 7.68 -18.17
CA ASP A 95 -3.79 8.95 -18.69
C ASP A 95 -4.02 9.89 -17.49
#